data_AF-A0AAV6INE8-F1
#
_entry.id   AF-A0AAV6INE8-F1
#
_cell.length_a   1.000
_cell.length_b   1.000
_cell.length_c   1.000
_cell.angle_alpha   90.00
_cell.angle_beta   90.00
_cell.angle_gamma   90.00
#
_symmetry.space_group_name_H-M   'P 1'
#
loop_
_entity.id
_entity.type
_entity.pdbx_description
1 polymer ?
#
loop_
_entity_poly.entity_id
_entity_poly.type
_entity_poly.pdbx_seq_one_letter_code
_entity_poly.pdbx_strand_id
1 'polypeptide(L)'
;MKRKANVLAQLLICPFINQFPEAIRPYIESIKDVEDDGNCGFRVVSGFMKGNVHEWLMVRSDLLKELETHLHLYEQVVGGTQRAKELLHILSWYESPAPQEHWMTMPDMGHIIASAYNCVIVHLSNVQCLTFLPLQSKPLPSMKRKVIAIGFVDGGHFVQVFLKKGSPMPPIACNWKRHHLSIAKNWNALHVAAIQKFNEIIGVDVATKEVIHVK
;
A
#
# COMPACT_ATOMS: atom_id res chain seq x y z
N MET A 1 30.00 -13.20 2.35
CA MET A 1 29.66 -12.99 3.78
C MET A 1 29.57 -11.52 4.19
N LYS A 2 30.51 -10.63 3.82
CA LYS A 2 30.52 -9.21 4.24
C LYS A 2 29.27 -8.37 3.87
N ARG A 3 28.66 -8.57 2.69
CA ARG A 3 27.42 -7.85 2.28
C ARG A 3 26.20 -8.16 3.14
N LYS A 4 26.00 -9.42 3.56
CA LYS A 4 24.84 -9.81 4.41
C LYS A 4 24.94 -9.23 5.82
N ALA A 5 26.14 -9.21 6.40
CA ALA A 5 26.38 -8.61 7.71
C ALA A 5 26.15 -7.09 7.71
N ASN A 6 26.52 -6.40 6.62
CA ASN A 6 26.34 -4.95 6.50
C ASN A 6 24.86 -4.54 6.32
N VAL A 7 24.07 -5.33 5.59
CA VAL A 7 22.61 -5.12 5.46
C VAL A 7 21.90 -5.38 6.79
N LEU A 8 22.29 -6.42 7.53
CA LEU A 8 21.75 -6.68 8.87
C LEU A 8 22.10 -5.55 9.86
N ALA A 9 23.31 -4.99 9.79
CA ALA A 9 23.72 -3.86 10.62
C ALA A 9 22.99 -2.55 10.27
N GLN A 10 22.68 -2.29 8.99
CA GLN A 10 21.87 -1.13 8.59
C GLN A 10 20.39 -1.25 9.02
N LEU A 11 19.81 -2.45 8.96
CA LEU A 11 18.44 -2.70 9.44
C LEU A 11 18.32 -2.51 10.96
N LEU A 12 19.36 -2.84 11.74
CA LEU A 12 19.40 -2.63 13.19
C LEU A 12 19.45 -1.14 13.61
N ILE A 13 19.72 -0.21 12.68
CA ILE A 13 19.76 1.24 12.93
C ILE A 13 18.49 1.93 12.39
N CYS A 14 17.60 1.21 11.70
CA CYS A 14 16.34 1.79 11.23
C CYS A 14 15.33 1.86 12.39
N PRO A 15 14.86 3.07 12.79
CA PRO A 15 13.95 3.22 13.94
C PRO A 15 12.61 2.51 13.73
N PHE A 16 12.24 2.25 12.48
CA PHE A 16 10.94 1.70 12.11
C PHE A 16 10.88 0.17 12.05
N ILE A 17 12.02 -0.54 12.00
CA ILE A 17 12.02 -1.98 11.73
C ILE A 17 11.21 -2.78 12.77
N ASN A 18 11.23 -2.33 14.02
CA ASN A 18 10.54 -2.96 15.14
C ASN A 18 9.03 -2.68 15.16
N GLN A 19 8.54 -1.79 14.29
CA GLN A 19 7.11 -1.47 14.15
C GLN A 19 6.41 -2.32 13.08
N PHE A 20 7.13 -3.25 12.45
CA PHE A 20 6.56 -4.28 11.59
C PHE A 20 6.43 -5.62 12.34
N PRO A 21 5.52 -6.52 11.90
CA PRO A 21 5.40 -7.86 12.48
C PRO A 21 6.74 -8.60 12.48
N GLU A 22 7.09 -9.25 13.59
CA GLU A 22 8.41 -9.90 13.74
C GLU A 22 8.72 -10.87 12.61
N ALA A 23 7.72 -11.66 12.21
CA ALA A 23 7.82 -12.64 11.12
C ALA A 23 8.20 -12.03 9.75
N ILE A 24 7.83 -10.78 9.46
CA ILE A 24 8.14 -10.13 8.17
C ILE A 24 9.51 -9.44 8.16
N ARG A 25 10.04 -9.04 9.33
CA ARG A 25 11.31 -8.30 9.44
C ARG A 25 12.47 -8.97 8.70
N PRO A 26 12.67 -10.30 8.73
CA PRO A 26 13.74 -10.96 7.97
C PRO A 26 13.64 -10.79 6.45
N TYR A 27 12.48 -10.40 5.92
CA TYR A 27 12.23 -10.20 4.50
C TYR A 27 12.37 -8.73 4.05
N ILE A 28 12.48 -7.80 4.99
CA ILE A 28 12.76 -6.39 4.73
C ILE A 28 14.26 -6.25 4.40
N GLU A 29 14.56 -5.65 3.26
CA GLU A 29 15.93 -5.34 2.82
C GLU A 29 16.37 -3.97 3.33
N SER A 30 15.51 -2.97 3.19
CA SER A 30 15.73 -1.63 3.73
C SER A 30 14.39 -0.89 3.91
N ILE A 31 14.41 0.15 4.72
CA ILE A 31 13.30 1.09 4.91
C ILE A 31 13.85 2.48 4.63
N LYS A 32 13.12 3.26 3.84
CA LYS A 32 13.45 4.65 3.56
C LYS A 32 12.36 5.55 4.08
N ASP A 33 12.77 6.47 4.93
CA ASP A 33 11.93 7.50 5.50
C ASP A 33 11.62 8.61 4.48
N VAL A 34 10.53 9.33 4.69
CA VAL A 34 10.13 10.52 3.93
C VAL A 34 9.72 11.62 4.91
N GLU A 35 9.60 12.85 4.40
CA GLU A 35 9.15 13.99 5.20
C GLU A 35 7.78 13.71 5.85
N ASP A 36 7.69 13.96 7.16
CA ASP A 36 6.48 13.86 7.96
C ASP A 36 5.75 15.22 7.99
N ASP A 37 5.17 15.58 6.85
CA ASP A 37 4.46 16.84 6.62
C ASP A 37 2.96 16.63 6.37
N GLY A 38 2.42 15.48 6.80
CA GLY A 38 1.05 15.05 6.48
C GLY A 38 0.84 14.56 5.05
N ASN A 39 1.87 14.62 4.19
CA ASN A 39 1.84 14.06 2.83
C ASN A 39 2.67 12.78 2.69
N CYS A 40 3.22 12.23 3.79
CA CYS A 40 4.13 11.08 3.79
C CYS A 40 3.62 9.88 2.98
N GLY A 41 2.35 9.52 3.08
CA GLY A 41 1.73 8.45 2.29
C GLY A 41 1.83 8.67 0.77
N PHE A 42 1.51 9.88 0.32
CA PHE A 42 1.62 10.26 -1.09
C PHE A 42 3.09 10.37 -1.54
N ARG A 43 3.99 10.83 -0.67
CA ARG A 43 5.44 10.88 -0.91
C ARG A 43 6.05 9.49 -1.09
N VAL A 44 5.62 8.51 -0.28
CA VAL A 44 6.01 7.09 -0.41
C VAL A 44 5.62 6.54 -1.78
N VAL A 45 4.36 6.74 -2.19
CA VAL A 45 3.87 6.32 -3.51
C VAL A 45 4.65 7.02 -4.62
N SER A 46 4.90 8.32 -4.47
CA SER A 46 5.65 9.13 -5.43
C SER A 46 7.07 8.61 -5.62
N GLY A 47 7.77 8.30 -4.52
CA GLY A 47 9.12 7.74 -4.57
C GLY A 47 9.20 6.44 -5.37
N PHE A 48 8.19 5.56 -5.27
CA PHE A 48 8.16 4.31 -6.03
C PHE A 48 7.72 4.47 -7.49
N MET A 49 6.75 5.35 -7.73
CA MET A 49 6.12 5.46 -9.04
C MET A 49 6.84 6.43 -9.96
N LYS A 50 7.29 7.56 -9.40
CA LYS A 50 7.89 8.69 -10.12
C LYS A 50 9.39 8.82 -9.86
N GLY A 51 9.94 8.10 -8.88
CA GLY A 51 11.37 8.14 -8.54
C GLY A 51 11.78 9.38 -7.74
N ASN A 52 10.83 10.25 -7.40
CA ASN A 52 11.04 11.48 -6.66
C ASN A 52 9.94 11.62 -5.60
N VAL A 53 10.30 11.71 -4.31
CA VAL A 53 9.34 11.83 -3.21
C VAL A 53 8.64 13.20 -3.18
N HIS A 54 9.18 14.21 -3.86
CA HIS A 54 8.61 15.56 -3.92
C HIS A 54 7.49 15.70 -4.96
N GLU A 55 7.27 14.71 -5.83
CA GLU A 55 6.15 14.69 -6.80
C GLU A 55 4.82 14.19 -6.20
N TRP A 56 4.66 14.33 -4.88
CA TRP A 56 3.47 13.85 -4.14
C TRP A 56 2.18 14.57 -4.58
N LEU A 57 2.26 15.82 -5.04
CA LEU A 57 1.13 16.54 -5.63
C LEU A 57 0.58 15.82 -6.87
N MET A 58 1.48 15.34 -7.73
CA MET A 58 1.06 14.56 -8.90
C MET A 58 0.39 13.25 -8.48
N VAL A 59 0.83 12.62 -7.39
CA VAL A 59 0.17 11.43 -6.87
C VAL A 59 -1.25 11.75 -6.44
N ARG A 60 -1.47 12.80 -5.65
CA ARG A 60 -2.81 13.23 -5.26
C ARG A 60 -3.72 13.46 -6.48
N SER A 61 -3.22 14.16 -7.49
CA SER A 61 -3.96 14.41 -8.75
C SER A 61 -4.27 13.13 -9.52
N ASP A 62 -3.33 12.19 -9.62
CA ASP A 62 -3.54 10.90 -10.29
C ASP A 62 -4.62 10.07 -9.57
N LEU A 63 -4.58 10.03 -8.23
CA LEU A 63 -5.56 9.30 -7.41
C LEU A 63 -6.94 9.96 -7.44
N LEU A 64 -7.00 11.30 -7.39
CA LEU A 64 -8.24 12.06 -7.48
C LEU A 64 -8.92 11.76 -8.82
N LYS A 65 -8.17 11.84 -9.92
CA LYS A 65 -8.67 11.51 -11.26
C LYS A 65 -9.16 10.06 -11.35
N GLU A 66 -8.41 9.09 -10.83
CA GLU A 66 -8.82 7.68 -10.82
C GLU A 66 -10.15 7.49 -10.06
N LEU A 67 -10.27 8.10 -8.89
CA LEU A 67 -11.46 8.04 -8.05
C LEU A 67 -12.66 8.71 -8.73
N GLU A 68 -12.51 9.91 -9.29
CA GLU A 68 -13.57 10.63 -10.01
C GLU A 68 -14.03 9.87 -11.26
N THR A 69 -13.09 9.34 -12.04
CA THR A 69 -13.40 8.63 -13.30
C THR A 69 -14.23 7.37 -13.05
N HIS A 70 -14.01 6.69 -11.92
CA HIS A 70 -14.65 5.43 -11.60
C HIS A 70 -15.44 5.50 -10.28
N LEU A 71 -16.03 6.66 -9.99
CA LEU A 71 -16.64 6.95 -8.69
C LEU A 71 -17.62 5.86 -8.25
N HIS A 72 -18.52 5.43 -9.13
CA HIS A 72 -19.52 4.41 -8.80
C HIS A 72 -18.91 3.07 -8.38
N LEU A 73 -17.80 2.67 -8.99
CA LEU A 73 -17.08 1.46 -8.57
C LEU A 73 -16.49 1.66 -7.17
N TYR A 74 -15.83 2.79 -6.95
CA TYR A 74 -15.19 3.06 -5.66
C TYR A 74 -16.18 3.25 -4.53
N GLU A 75 -17.37 3.80 -4.77
CA GLU A 75 -18.46 3.82 -3.77
C GLU A 75 -18.76 2.42 -3.23
N GLN A 76 -18.72 1.38 -4.07
CA GLN A 76 -18.94 0.00 -3.63
C GLN A 76 -17.72 -0.56 -2.87
N VAL A 77 -16.51 -0.17 -3.27
CA VAL A 77 -15.25 -0.67 -2.69
C VAL A 77 -14.95 -0.06 -1.32
N VAL A 78 -15.17 1.25 -1.14
CA VAL A 78 -14.77 2.00 0.05
C VAL A 78 -15.88 2.12 1.10
N GLY A 79 -17.01 1.42 0.90
CA GLY A 79 -18.09 1.36 1.88
C GLY A 79 -19.16 2.45 1.75
N GLY A 80 -19.29 3.08 0.57
CA GLY A 80 -20.44 3.91 0.20
C GLY A 80 -20.08 5.32 -0.31
N THR A 81 -21.11 6.03 -0.81
CA THR A 81 -21.01 7.39 -1.34
C THR A 81 -20.40 8.38 -0.37
N GLN A 82 -20.74 8.30 0.92
CA GLN A 82 -20.21 9.22 1.92
C GLN A 82 -18.69 9.09 2.05
N ARG A 83 -18.18 7.86 2.15
CA ARG A 83 -16.74 7.62 2.24
C ARG A 83 -16.02 7.99 0.95
N ALA A 84 -16.62 7.73 -0.21
CA ALA A 84 -16.05 8.17 -1.49
C ALA A 84 -15.90 9.69 -1.58
N LYS A 85 -16.90 10.47 -1.10
CA LYS A 85 -16.83 11.93 -1.03
C LYS A 85 -15.75 12.43 -0.05
N GLU A 86 -15.59 11.78 1.09
CA GLU A 86 -14.50 12.07 2.01
C GLU A 86 -13.13 11.84 1.36
N LEU A 87 -12.96 10.74 0.61
CA LEU A 87 -11.71 10.47 -0.10
C LEU A 87 -11.43 11.51 -1.20
N LEU A 88 -12.45 11.97 -1.93
CA LEU A 88 -12.30 13.10 -2.86
C LEU A 88 -11.78 14.34 -2.12
N HIS A 89 -12.40 14.68 -0.98
CA HIS A 89 -11.96 15.81 -0.16
C HIS A 89 -10.53 15.64 0.36
N ILE A 90 -10.18 14.47 0.90
CA ILE A 90 -8.83 14.14 1.37
C ILE A 90 -7.81 14.38 0.25
N LEU A 91 -8.10 13.93 -0.98
CA LEU A 91 -7.21 14.02 -2.14
C LEU A 91 -7.09 15.45 -2.69
N SER A 92 -8.13 16.27 -2.59
CA SER A 92 -8.17 17.67 -3.02
C SER A 92 -7.44 18.64 -2.06
N TRP A 93 -6.18 18.34 -1.75
CA TRP A 93 -5.29 19.21 -0.97
C TRP A 93 -3.95 19.38 -1.67
N TYR A 94 -3.44 20.61 -1.73
CA TYR A 94 -2.31 20.96 -2.58
C TYR A 94 -1.16 21.67 -1.86
N GLU A 95 -1.18 21.67 -0.52
CA GLU A 95 -0.21 22.39 0.30
C GLU A 95 0.59 21.46 1.23
N SER A 96 1.70 21.97 1.74
CA SER A 96 2.53 21.31 2.75
C SER A 96 2.81 22.30 3.89
N PRO A 97 2.57 21.95 5.16
CA PRO A 97 2.07 20.64 5.62
C PRO A 97 0.57 20.43 5.30
N ALA A 98 0.14 19.16 5.25
CA ALA A 98 -1.27 18.79 5.14
C ALA A 98 -1.87 18.50 6.53
N PRO A 99 -3.05 19.06 6.86
CA PRO A 99 -3.74 18.75 8.10
C PRO A 99 -4.28 17.30 8.06
N GLN A 100 -4.60 16.78 9.24
CA GLN A 100 -4.97 15.36 9.43
C GLN A 100 -6.16 14.91 8.56
N GLU A 101 -7.14 15.78 8.32
CA GLU A 101 -8.27 15.51 7.43
C GLU A 101 -7.87 15.28 5.96
N HIS A 102 -6.63 15.56 5.58
CA HIS A 102 -6.09 15.35 4.24
C HIS A 102 -4.99 14.27 4.18
N TRP A 103 -4.80 13.49 5.25
CA TRP A 103 -3.83 12.39 5.27
C TRP A 103 -4.30 11.19 4.44
N MET A 104 -3.35 10.46 3.86
CA MET A 104 -3.64 9.20 3.18
C MET A 104 -4.20 8.17 4.16
N THR A 105 -5.32 7.53 3.82
CA THR A 105 -5.96 6.53 4.69
C THR A 105 -5.87 5.13 4.09
N MET A 106 -5.39 4.17 4.88
CA MET A 106 -5.42 2.74 4.58
C MET A 106 -6.45 2.04 5.50
N PRO A 107 -7.18 1.01 5.02
CA PRO A 107 -7.02 0.34 3.72
C PRO A 107 -7.70 1.04 2.53
N ASP A 108 -8.56 2.04 2.75
CA ASP A 108 -9.50 2.58 1.74
C ASP A 108 -8.84 3.04 0.42
N MET A 109 -7.65 3.65 0.49
CA MET A 109 -6.96 4.14 -0.71
C MET A 109 -6.13 3.07 -1.44
N GLY A 110 -5.94 1.88 -0.86
CA GLY A 110 -5.05 0.86 -1.42
C GLY A 110 -5.44 0.42 -2.84
N HIS A 111 -6.73 0.23 -3.10
CA HIS A 111 -7.24 -0.13 -4.43
C HIS A 111 -7.21 1.04 -5.43
N ILE A 112 -7.39 2.27 -4.96
CA ILE A 112 -7.29 3.48 -5.79
C ILE A 112 -5.85 3.61 -6.29
N ILE A 113 -4.87 3.50 -5.38
CA ILE A 113 -3.44 3.58 -5.72
C ILE A 113 -3.03 2.44 -6.66
N ALA A 114 -3.44 1.21 -6.35
CA ALA A 114 -3.13 0.06 -7.18
C ALA A 114 -3.66 0.24 -8.62
N SER A 115 -4.90 0.72 -8.77
CA SER A 115 -5.55 0.89 -10.07
C SER A 115 -4.96 2.06 -10.86
N ALA A 116 -4.78 3.24 -10.23
CA ALA A 116 -4.22 4.43 -10.88
C ALA A 116 -2.84 4.16 -11.49
N TYR A 117 -2.01 3.35 -10.81
CA TYR A 117 -0.64 3.05 -11.22
C TYR A 117 -0.45 1.66 -11.83
N ASN A 118 -1.53 0.89 -11.96
CA ASN A 118 -1.52 -0.46 -12.48
C ASN A 118 -0.44 -1.35 -11.82
N CYS A 119 -0.35 -1.28 -10.49
CA CYS A 119 0.70 -1.92 -9.69
C CYS A 119 0.10 -2.70 -8.51
N VAL A 120 0.94 -3.50 -7.84
CA VAL A 120 0.57 -4.22 -6.63
C VAL A 120 1.07 -3.47 -5.41
N ILE A 121 0.19 -3.18 -4.47
CA ILE A 121 0.53 -2.52 -3.20
C ILE A 121 0.56 -3.57 -2.09
N VAL A 122 1.66 -3.63 -1.36
CA VAL A 122 1.80 -4.39 -0.12
C VAL A 122 1.78 -3.40 1.04
N HIS A 123 0.73 -3.43 1.85
CA HIS A 123 0.62 -2.64 3.06
C HIS A 123 1.11 -3.46 4.26
N LEU A 124 2.07 -2.92 5.01
CA LEU A 124 2.63 -3.54 6.20
C LEU A 124 2.48 -2.60 7.40
N SER A 125 1.93 -3.13 8.49
CA SER A 125 1.93 -2.48 9.81
C SER A 125 1.85 -3.55 10.89
N ASN A 126 2.12 -3.17 12.14
CA ASN A 126 1.90 -4.05 13.30
C ASN A 126 0.41 -4.38 13.54
N VAL A 127 -0.53 -3.57 13.02
CA VAL A 127 -1.98 -3.77 13.22
C VAL A 127 -2.61 -4.57 12.08
N GLN A 128 -2.33 -4.19 10.83
CA GLN A 128 -2.95 -4.78 9.66
C GLN A 128 -1.98 -4.89 8.48
N CYS A 129 -1.95 -6.06 7.85
CA CYS A 129 -1.18 -6.33 6.64
C CYS A 129 -2.10 -6.79 5.50
N LEU A 130 -2.06 -6.10 4.36
CA LEU A 130 -2.93 -6.39 3.20
C LEU A 130 -2.21 -6.19 1.87
N THR A 131 -2.65 -6.90 0.84
CA THR A 131 -2.25 -6.66 -0.55
C THR A 131 -3.42 -6.05 -1.34
N PHE A 132 -3.16 -4.97 -2.08
CA PHE A 132 -4.12 -4.34 -2.98
C PHE A 132 -3.70 -4.52 -4.42
N LEU A 133 -4.67 -4.86 -5.25
CA LEU A 133 -4.52 -5.12 -6.67
C LEU A 133 -5.39 -4.16 -7.47
N PRO A 134 -5.04 -3.90 -8.75
CA PRO A 134 -5.87 -3.11 -9.64
C PRO A 134 -7.25 -3.75 -9.84
N LEU A 135 -8.30 -2.94 -9.86
CA LEU A 135 -9.68 -3.41 -10.00
C LEU A 135 -10.12 -3.59 -11.46
N GLN A 136 -9.50 -2.85 -12.40
CA GLN A 136 -10.06 -2.66 -13.75
C GLN A 136 -9.04 -2.89 -14.88
N SER A 137 -7.84 -3.38 -14.56
CA SER A 137 -6.80 -3.60 -15.55
C SER A 137 -6.36 -5.06 -15.57
N LYS A 138 -5.90 -5.53 -16.73
CA LYS A 138 -5.21 -6.82 -16.82
C LYS A 138 -3.81 -6.73 -16.20
N PRO A 139 -3.28 -7.85 -15.66
CA PRO A 139 -1.91 -7.89 -15.19
C PRO A 139 -0.91 -7.45 -16.25
N LEU A 140 0.02 -6.58 -15.84
CA LEU A 140 1.16 -6.23 -16.69
C LEU A 140 2.09 -7.43 -16.87
N PRO A 141 2.80 -7.52 -18.03
CA PRO A 141 3.91 -8.43 -18.19
C PRO A 141 4.92 -8.29 -17.04
N SER A 142 5.58 -9.39 -16.66
CA SER A 142 6.47 -9.45 -15.48
C SER A 142 7.50 -8.32 -15.46
N MET A 143 8.09 -7.97 -16.61
CA MET A 143 9.11 -6.92 -16.76
C MET A 143 8.60 -5.50 -16.48
N LYS A 144 7.29 -5.25 -16.60
CA LYS A 144 6.67 -3.94 -16.36
C LYS A 144 5.89 -3.88 -15.04
N ARG A 145 5.65 -5.03 -14.41
CA ARG A 145 4.84 -5.13 -13.19
C ARG A 145 5.64 -4.64 -12.00
N LYS A 146 5.11 -3.63 -11.31
CA LYS A 146 5.66 -3.15 -10.04
C LYS A 146 4.90 -3.77 -8.85
N VAL A 147 5.65 -4.24 -7.86
CA VAL A 147 5.15 -4.57 -6.52
C VAL A 147 5.87 -3.62 -5.57
N ILE A 148 5.11 -2.80 -4.85
CA ILE A 148 5.67 -1.79 -3.94
C ILE A 148 5.12 -2.04 -2.54
N ALA A 149 5.97 -1.88 -1.52
CA ALA A 149 5.55 -2.05 -0.15
C ALA A 149 5.58 -0.72 0.59
N ILE A 150 4.46 -0.40 1.23
CA ILE A 150 4.27 0.79 2.04
C ILE A 150 4.16 0.35 3.50
N GLY A 151 4.92 0.99 4.38
CA GLY A 151 4.89 0.73 5.80
C GLY A 151 4.12 1.82 6.52
N PHE A 152 3.22 1.46 7.44
CA PHE A 152 2.55 2.38 8.34
C PHE A 152 3.11 2.23 9.75
N VAL A 153 3.64 3.33 10.29
CA VAL A 153 4.42 3.39 11.54
C VAL A 153 4.05 4.64 12.36
N ASP A 154 4.46 4.67 13.62
CA ASP A 154 4.26 5.80 14.56
C ASP A 154 2.81 6.29 14.71
N GLY A 155 1.83 5.45 14.36
CA GLY A 155 0.41 5.78 14.47
C GLY A 155 -0.11 6.80 13.46
N GLY A 156 0.68 7.18 12.46
CA GLY A 156 0.28 8.18 11.46
C GLY A 156 1.24 8.39 10.28
N HIS A 157 2.44 7.79 10.33
CA HIS A 157 3.49 8.01 9.34
C HIS A 157 3.62 6.87 8.33
N PHE A 158 4.00 7.20 7.11
CA PHE A 158 4.25 6.22 6.05
C PHE A 158 5.70 6.23 5.59
N VAL A 159 6.27 5.03 5.42
CA VAL A 159 7.63 4.81 4.94
C VAL A 159 7.69 3.90 3.71
N GLN A 160 8.72 4.05 2.90
CA GLN A 160 8.99 3.12 1.80
C GLN A 160 9.64 1.85 2.36
N VAL A 161 9.05 0.69 2.10
CA VAL A 161 9.63 -0.60 2.50
C VAL A 161 10.14 -1.33 1.26
N PHE A 162 11.42 -1.68 1.25
CA PHE A 162 12.02 -2.48 0.18
C PHE A 162 12.11 -3.93 0.64
N LEU A 163 11.35 -4.80 -0.01
CA LEU A 163 11.29 -6.24 0.30
C LEU A 163 12.28 -7.02 -0.56
N LYS A 164 12.88 -8.06 0.03
CA LYS A 164 13.74 -9.00 -0.69
C LYS A 164 12.97 -9.72 -1.80
N LYS A 165 13.65 -10.14 -2.87
CA LYS A 165 13.04 -10.98 -3.90
C LYS A 165 12.49 -12.28 -3.30
N GLY A 166 11.24 -12.63 -3.63
CA GLY A 166 10.56 -13.83 -3.09
C GLY A 166 10.07 -13.68 -1.65
N SER A 167 9.92 -12.44 -1.18
CA SER A 167 9.30 -12.15 0.11
C SER A 167 7.84 -12.64 0.16
N PRO A 168 7.38 -13.09 1.33
CA PRO A 168 5.96 -13.37 1.55
C PRO A 168 5.14 -12.08 1.40
N MET A 169 3.90 -12.23 0.96
CA MET A 169 2.99 -11.11 0.70
C MET A 169 1.71 -11.26 1.52
N PRO A 170 1.21 -10.21 2.18
CA PRO A 170 -0.05 -10.30 2.91
C PRO A 170 -1.22 -10.72 2.03
N PRO A 171 -2.31 -11.27 2.59
CA PRO A 171 -3.50 -11.62 1.83
C PRO A 171 -4.08 -10.46 1.04
N ILE A 172 -4.66 -10.79 -0.11
CA ILE A 172 -5.38 -9.81 -0.93
C ILE A 172 -6.61 -9.33 -0.17
N ALA A 173 -6.75 -8.01 -0.08
CA ALA A 173 -7.90 -7.29 0.43
C ALA A 173 -9.23 -7.88 -0.10
N CYS A 174 -10.21 -8.03 0.79
CA CYS A 174 -11.47 -8.70 0.51
C CYS A 174 -12.30 -7.95 -0.55
N ASN A 175 -12.22 -6.61 -0.56
CA ASN A 175 -12.94 -5.77 -1.50
C ASN A 175 -12.49 -6.01 -2.95
N TRP A 176 -11.21 -6.33 -3.19
CA TRP A 176 -10.78 -6.76 -4.52
C TRP A 176 -11.54 -8.00 -4.99
N LYS A 177 -11.67 -9.02 -4.13
CA LYS A 177 -12.34 -10.28 -4.48
C LYS A 177 -13.82 -10.06 -4.82
N ARG A 178 -14.44 -9.04 -4.22
CA ARG A 178 -15.86 -8.70 -4.40
C ARG A 178 -16.14 -7.81 -5.60
N HIS A 179 -15.25 -6.87 -5.89
CA HIS A 179 -15.55 -5.76 -6.79
C HIS A 179 -14.62 -5.65 -8.01
N HIS A 180 -13.58 -6.48 -8.16
CA HIS A 180 -12.76 -6.46 -9.37
C HIS A 180 -13.59 -6.78 -10.61
N LEU A 181 -13.30 -6.09 -11.71
CA LEU A 181 -13.91 -6.38 -13.00
C LEU A 181 -13.31 -7.65 -13.61
N SER A 182 -14.04 -8.29 -14.52
CA SER A 182 -13.63 -9.54 -15.18
C SER A 182 -12.27 -9.45 -15.86
N ILE A 183 -11.88 -8.28 -16.35
CA ILE A 183 -10.57 -8.00 -16.96
C ILE A 183 -9.41 -8.12 -15.96
N ALA A 184 -9.65 -7.88 -14.67
CA ALA A 184 -8.66 -7.90 -13.60
C ALA A 184 -8.49 -9.28 -12.94
N LYS A 185 -9.34 -10.26 -13.25
CA LYS A 185 -9.42 -11.56 -12.56
C LYS A 185 -8.12 -12.35 -12.43
N ASN A 186 -7.14 -12.08 -13.30
CA ASN A 186 -5.86 -12.82 -13.34
C ASN A 186 -4.79 -12.22 -12.41
N TRP A 187 -5.04 -11.10 -11.72
CA TRP A 187 -4.05 -10.51 -10.81
C TRP A 187 -3.71 -11.40 -9.61
N ASN A 188 -4.70 -12.05 -9.00
CA ASN A 188 -4.50 -12.88 -7.81
C ASN A 188 -3.63 -14.11 -8.05
N ALA A 189 -3.78 -14.77 -9.21
CA ALA A 189 -3.07 -16.01 -9.56
C ALA A 189 -1.55 -15.85 -9.52
N LEU A 190 -1.06 -14.62 -9.69
CA LEU A 190 0.36 -14.29 -9.78
C LEU A 190 1.07 -14.29 -8.41
N HIS A 191 0.31 -14.25 -7.31
CA HIS A 191 0.86 -14.01 -5.97
C HIS A 191 0.51 -15.12 -4.96
N VAL A 192 -0.12 -16.21 -5.41
CA VAL A 192 -0.61 -17.30 -4.55
C VAL A 192 0.48 -17.86 -3.63
N ALA A 193 1.65 -18.22 -4.17
CA ALA A 193 2.74 -18.79 -3.38
C ALA A 193 3.30 -17.82 -2.32
N ALA A 194 3.40 -16.53 -2.66
CA ALA A 194 3.87 -15.51 -1.71
C ALA A 194 2.84 -15.27 -0.58
N ILE A 195 1.54 -15.34 -0.91
CA ILE A 195 0.44 -15.21 0.06
C ILE A 195 0.39 -16.42 0.98
N GLN A 196 0.53 -17.63 0.44
CA GLN A 196 0.56 -18.84 1.25
C GLN A 196 1.71 -18.79 2.27
N LYS A 197 2.92 -18.44 1.81
CA LYS A 197 4.08 -18.28 2.69
C LYS A 197 3.86 -17.22 3.78
N PHE A 198 3.15 -16.13 3.50
CA PHE A 198 2.83 -15.13 4.51
C PHE A 198 1.90 -15.69 5.60
N ASN A 199 0.86 -16.40 5.19
CA ASN A 199 -0.10 -17.00 6.13
C ASN A 199 0.54 -18.07 7.02
N GLU A 200 1.60 -18.74 6.54
CA GLU A 200 2.36 -19.73 7.32
C GLU A 200 3.23 -19.10 8.41
N ILE A 201 3.63 -17.83 8.27
CA ILE A 201 4.58 -17.18 9.19
C ILE A 201 3.96 -16.11 10.08
N ILE A 202 2.83 -15.52 9.69
CA ILE A 202 2.25 -14.38 10.41
C ILE A 202 1.48 -14.85 11.64
N GLY A 203 1.64 -14.13 12.75
CA GLY A 203 0.89 -14.37 13.98
C GLY A 203 -0.58 -13.93 13.87
N VAL A 204 -1.40 -14.39 14.81
CA VAL A 204 -2.85 -14.05 14.91
C VAL A 204 -3.10 -12.62 15.41
N ASP A 205 -2.07 -11.96 15.91
CA ASP A 205 -2.06 -10.58 16.40
C ASP A 205 -2.12 -9.53 15.28
N VAL A 206 -1.85 -9.93 14.04
CA VAL A 206 -1.89 -9.04 12.87
C VAL A 206 -3.17 -9.31 12.06
N ALA A 207 -3.98 -8.27 11.86
CA ALA A 207 -5.17 -8.38 11.02
C ALA A 207 -4.77 -8.60 9.55
N THR A 208 -5.39 -9.60 8.92
CA THR A 208 -5.14 -9.99 7.52
C THR A 208 -6.39 -9.90 6.63
N LYS A 209 -7.42 -9.20 7.13
CA LYS A 209 -8.68 -8.94 6.44
C LYS A 209 -9.04 -7.46 6.62
N GLU A 210 -9.69 -6.88 5.60
CA GLU A 210 -10.31 -5.57 5.72
C GLU A 210 -11.45 -5.63 6.72
N VAL A 211 -11.48 -4.71 7.67
CA VAL A 211 -12.63 -4.51 8.55
C VAL A 211 -13.59 -3.60 7.80
N ILE A 212 -14.70 -4.17 7.32
CA ILE A 212 -15.75 -3.38 6.70
C ILE A 212 -16.56 -2.80 7.85
N HIS A 213 -16.40 -1.51 8.10
CA HIS A 213 -17.35 -0.78 8.90
C HIS A 213 -18.64 -0.65 8.09
N VAL A 214 -19.49 -1.67 8.16
CA VAL A 214 -20.89 -1.54 7.74
C VAL A 214 -21.53 -0.61 8.77
N LYS A 215 -21.66 0.68 8.42
CA LYS A 215 -22.56 1.59 9.12
C LYS A 215 -23.96 1.43 8.57
#